data_AF-A0A7C3QPH9-F1
#
_entry.id   AF-A0A7C3QPH9-F1
#
_cell.length_a   1.000
_cell.length_b   1.000
_cell.length_c   1.000
_cell.angle_alpha   90.00
_cell.angle_beta   90.00
_cell.angle_gamma   90.00
#
_symmetry.space_group_name_H-M   'P 1'
#
loop_
_entity.id
_entity.type
_entity.pdbx_description
1 polymer ?
#
loop_
_entity_poly.entity_id
_entity_poly.type
_entity_poly.pdbx_seq_one_letter_code
_entity_poly.pdbx_strand_id
1 'polypeptide(L)'
;MLITKNSRNVYQFSSDFFRPDGGVSFSDFASARRFAAQMSAHRNQPVPASDIFAMQLIDEALRVVVKHFAPPTVMNTAVSFVETRVGAEPVETTRTRFVSEFPPDLVYRGEMKPEEYLVKLLASLEKNGRVMTVEELMYVYLHNANPAVHPLLDLVDDEPLEPTAYKNLIAALDAFFAQLAKDNPEIPGSRDSLFEMLRAPAEASPYSLEGQLQYILDKWGYLLDEKFVARIVRGMDFLREEVIRQHGPGDFKPDVPLQNFGGSEYHEYERYSPDKDWMPRLVLIAKNSYVWLEQLSRKYGRWIKTLDQIPDDELDLLRDRGFTGLWLIGLWERSHASQRIKQRMGDHDAVASAYSLDSYDIADDLGGWSALENLRYRAWQRGIRLSADMVPNHMGIDSKWVMEHPDWFLSL
;
A
#
# COMPACT_ATOMS: atom_id res chain seq x y z
N MET A 1 13.60 10.42 -9.03
CA MET A 1 14.16 11.20 -7.91
C MET A 1 15.69 11.21 -7.95
N LEU A 2 16.33 12.37 -7.80
CA LEU A 2 17.77 12.47 -7.58
C LEU A 2 18.10 12.37 -6.09
N ILE A 3 19.26 11.79 -5.78
CA ILE A 3 19.76 11.71 -4.40
C ILE A 3 21.17 12.28 -4.28
N THR A 4 21.53 12.70 -3.07
CA THR A 4 22.81 13.33 -2.75
C THR A 4 23.99 12.41 -3.05
N LYS A 5 25.11 12.98 -3.48
CA LYS A 5 26.42 12.29 -3.58
C LYS A 5 26.81 11.69 -2.23
N ASN A 6 26.56 12.41 -1.15
CA ASN A 6 26.86 11.96 0.20
C ASN A 6 26.12 10.66 0.54
N SER A 7 24.81 10.57 0.29
CA SER A 7 24.05 9.34 0.54
C SER A 7 24.55 8.16 -0.30
N ARG A 8 24.91 8.38 -1.57
CA ARG A 8 25.52 7.33 -2.41
C ARG A 8 26.81 6.78 -1.82
N ASN A 9 27.67 7.66 -1.28
CA ASN A 9 28.93 7.27 -0.65
C ASN A 9 28.69 6.54 0.68
N VAL A 10 27.83 7.08 1.55
CA VAL A 10 27.57 6.54 2.90
C VAL A 10 26.92 5.16 2.82
N TYR A 11 25.94 4.99 1.93
CA TYR A 11 25.19 3.73 1.80
C TYR A 11 25.76 2.74 0.80
N GLN A 12 26.79 3.15 0.05
CA GLN A 12 27.46 2.32 -0.95
C GLN A 12 26.48 1.71 -1.96
N PHE A 13 25.54 2.52 -2.45
CA PHE A 13 24.52 2.05 -3.39
C PHE A 13 25.14 1.49 -4.68
N SER A 14 24.61 0.35 -5.17
CA SER A 14 25.01 -0.23 -6.45
C SER A 14 24.72 0.73 -7.62
N SER A 15 25.59 0.76 -8.64
CA SER A 15 25.35 1.52 -9.87
C SER A 15 24.03 1.15 -10.56
N ASP A 16 23.55 -0.08 -10.37
CA ASP A 16 22.32 -0.59 -11.01
C ASP A 16 21.04 0.12 -10.57
N PHE A 17 21.07 0.89 -9.47
CA PHE A 17 19.95 1.73 -9.04
C PHE A 17 19.83 3.05 -9.81
N PHE A 18 20.90 3.47 -10.48
CA PHE A 18 21.01 4.81 -11.06
C PHE A 18 20.88 4.77 -12.57
N ARG A 19 20.04 5.66 -13.08
CA ARG A 19 19.98 6.01 -14.50
C ARG A 19 21.19 6.87 -14.90
N PRO A 20 21.48 7.06 -16.20
CA PRO A 20 22.61 7.88 -16.65
C PRO A 20 22.58 9.34 -16.16
N ASP A 21 21.38 9.88 -15.91
CA ASP A 21 21.15 11.21 -15.34
C ASP A 21 21.37 11.26 -13.82
N GLY A 22 21.67 10.12 -13.17
CA GLY A 22 21.83 9.99 -11.72
C GLY A 22 20.52 9.75 -10.98
N GLY A 23 19.38 9.73 -11.67
CA GLY A 23 18.08 9.49 -11.05
C GLY A 23 17.93 8.05 -10.58
N VAL A 24 17.33 7.86 -9.40
CA VAL A 24 16.86 6.57 -8.91
C VAL A 24 15.40 6.38 -9.30
N SER A 25 15.07 5.16 -9.74
CA SER A 25 13.69 4.72 -10.00
C SER A 25 13.51 3.23 -9.71
N PHE A 26 12.49 2.90 -8.93
CA PHE A 26 12.05 1.56 -8.58
C PHE A 26 10.85 1.19 -9.44
N SER A 27 11.04 0.24 -10.37
CA SER A 27 9.97 -0.32 -11.19
C SER A 27 9.02 -1.22 -10.39
N ASP A 28 9.50 -1.78 -9.28
CA ASP A 28 8.79 -2.68 -8.39
C ASP A 28 9.22 -2.48 -6.93
N PHE A 29 8.44 -3.08 -6.03
CA PHE A 29 8.71 -3.01 -4.61
C PHE A 29 9.96 -3.80 -4.19
N ALA A 30 10.35 -4.83 -4.95
CA ALA A 30 11.56 -5.61 -4.67
C ALA A 30 12.82 -4.75 -4.81
N SER A 31 12.84 -3.84 -5.78
CA SER A 31 13.94 -2.90 -5.98
C SER A 31 14.01 -1.85 -4.87
N ALA A 32 12.86 -1.34 -4.41
CA ALA A 32 12.81 -0.48 -3.22
C ALA A 32 13.28 -1.21 -1.96
N ARG A 33 12.93 -2.49 -1.77
CA ARG A 33 13.43 -3.32 -0.67
C ARG A 33 14.95 -3.50 -0.70
N ARG A 34 15.55 -3.77 -1.86
CA ARG A 34 17.01 -3.87 -2.00
C ARG A 34 17.71 -2.56 -1.64
N PHE A 35 17.16 -1.44 -2.10
CA PHE A 35 17.68 -0.10 -1.80
C PHE A 35 17.58 0.21 -0.29
N ALA A 36 16.39 0.02 0.28
CA ALA A 36 16.14 0.23 1.71
C ALA A 36 17.00 -0.70 2.60
N ALA A 37 17.26 -1.94 2.17
CA ALA A 37 18.14 -2.86 2.89
C ALA A 37 19.60 -2.38 2.92
N GLN A 38 20.13 -1.86 1.81
CA GLN A 38 21.48 -1.28 1.78
C GLN A 38 21.59 -0.05 2.69
N MET A 39 20.56 0.81 2.68
CA MET A 39 20.48 1.97 3.56
C MET A 39 20.38 1.56 5.04
N SER A 40 19.51 0.59 5.34
CA SER A 40 19.29 0.08 6.70
C SER A 40 20.53 -0.59 7.30
N ALA A 41 21.38 -1.20 6.48
CA ALA A 41 22.63 -1.82 6.93
C ALA A 41 23.62 -0.82 7.53
N HIS A 42 23.49 0.47 7.19
CA HIS A 42 24.37 1.54 7.65
C HIS A 42 23.69 2.48 8.66
N ARG A 43 22.42 2.22 9.02
CA ARG A 43 21.65 3.02 9.97
C ARG A 43 21.34 2.26 11.24
N ASN A 44 21.27 2.97 12.36
CA ASN A 44 20.82 2.39 13.63
C ASN A 44 19.33 2.05 13.62
N GLN A 45 18.54 2.82 12.87
CA GLN A 45 17.11 2.57 12.66
C GLN A 45 16.91 2.08 11.22
N PRO A 46 16.35 0.87 11.03
CA PRO A 46 16.00 0.37 9.70
C PRO A 46 15.07 1.33 8.98
N VAL A 47 15.29 1.47 7.68
CA VAL A 47 14.46 2.28 6.80
C VAL A 47 13.41 1.39 6.16
N PRO A 48 12.11 1.69 6.32
CA PRO A 48 11.05 0.93 5.67
C PRO A 48 11.16 1.01 4.15
N ALA A 49 10.96 -0.12 3.47
CA ALA A 49 10.98 -0.13 2.02
C ALA A 49 9.76 0.60 1.42
N SER A 50 8.63 0.56 2.14
CA SER A 50 7.41 1.29 1.80
C SER A 50 7.61 2.80 1.79
N ASP A 51 8.38 3.37 2.73
CA ASP A 51 8.68 4.81 2.76
C ASP A 51 9.45 5.26 1.52
N ILE A 52 10.51 4.52 1.16
CA ILE A 52 11.32 4.77 -0.05
C ILE A 52 10.46 4.68 -1.30
N PHE A 53 9.60 3.66 -1.38
CA PHE A 53 8.72 3.46 -2.53
C PHE A 53 7.66 4.58 -2.63
N ALA A 54 7.05 4.96 -1.51
CA ALA A 54 6.06 6.03 -1.45
C ALA A 54 6.66 7.39 -1.81
N MET A 55 7.86 7.70 -1.30
CA MET A 55 8.59 8.94 -1.66
C MET A 55 8.82 9.04 -3.17
N GLN A 56 9.22 7.95 -3.84
CA GLN A 56 9.35 7.96 -5.29
C GLN A 56 8.01 8.17 -6.01
N LEU A 57 6.94 7.53 -5.55
CA LEU A 57 5.62 7.71 -6.16
C LEU A 57 5.15 9.15 -6.05
N ILE A 58 5.46 9.83 -4.95
CA ILE A 58 5.21 11.27 -4.78
C ILE A 58 6.07 12.07 -5.78
N ASP A 59 7.39 11.83 -5.88
CA ASP A 59 8.27 12.48 -6.88
C ASP A 59 7.74 12.32 -8.31
N GLU A 60 7.31 11.11 -8.69
CA GLU A 60 6.72 10.83 -10.01
C GLU A 60 5.40 11.59 -10.21
N ALA A 61 4.54 11.68 -9.21
CA ALA A 61 3.28 12.42 -9.30
C ALA A 61 3.51 13.93 -9.43
N LEU A 62 4.47 14.50 -8.68
CA LEU A 62 4.86 15.91 -8.80
C LEU A 62 5.33 16.21 -10.23
N ARG A 63 6.12 15.32 -10.84
CA ARG A 63 6.57 15.46 -12.24
C ARG A 63 5.42 15.43 -13.25
N VAL A 64 4.39 14.60 -13.01
CA VAL A 64 3.19 14.58 -13.87
C VAL A 64 2.45 15.93 -13.78
N VAL A 65 2.29 16.48 -12.58
CA VAL A 65 1.67 17.80 -12.37
C VAL A 65 2.48 18.90 -13.07
N VAL A 66 3.80 18.95 -12.90
CA VAL A 66 4.68 19.91 -13.57
C VAL A 66 4.57 19.80 -15.09
N LYS A 67 4.61 18.58 -15.63
CA LYS A 67 4.47 18.37 -17.08
C LYS A 67 3.14 18.87 -17.64
N HIS A 68 2.07 18.78 -16.86
CA HIS A 68 0.74 19.24 -17.26
C HIS A 68 0.61 20.77 -17.18
N PHE A 69 1.02 21.39 -16.07
CA PHE A 69 0.78 22.81 -15.79
C PHE A 69 1.93 23.75 -16.19
N ALA A 70 3.15 23.21 -16.34
CA ALA A 70 4.32 23.94 -16.81
C ALA A 70 5.00 23.18 -17.96
N PRO A 71 4.32 23.06 -19.13
CA PRO A 71 4.91 22.43 -20.30
C PRO A 71 6.21 23.15 -20.70
N PRO A 72 7.08 22.53 -21.53
CA PRO A 72 8.43 23.03 -21.80
C PRO A 72 8.50 24.51 -22.21
N THR A 73 7.51 25.02 -22.93
CA THR A 73 7.43 26.45 -23.32
C THR A 73 7.29 27.39 -22.12
N VAL A 74 6.41 27.06 -21.17
CA VAL A 74 6.19 27.81 -19.94
C VAL A 74 7.42 27.71 -19.05
N MET A 75 7.98 26.51 -18.89
CA MET A 75 9.16 26.30 -18.06
C MET A 75 10.40 27.03 -18.61
N ASN A 76 10.61 27.04 -19.93
CA ASN A 76 11.68 27.84 -20.55
C ASN A 76 11.53 29.35 -20.24
N THR A 77 10.29 29.85 -20.23
CA THR A 77 10.00 31.25 -19.89
C THR A 77 10.26 31.52 -18.40
N ALA A 78 9.87 30.60 -17.52
CA ALA A 78 10.14 30.67 -16.08
C ALA A 78 11.65 30.73 -15.79
N VAL A 79 12.44 29.87 -16.45
CA VAL A 79 13.91 29.86 -16.29
C VAL A 79 14.53 31.16 -16.80
N SER A 80 14.07 31.69 -17.93
CA SER A 80 14.55 32.97 -18.45
C SER A 80 14.23 34.14 -17.51
N PHE A 81 13.05 34.10 -16.86
CA PHE A 81 12.67 35.06 -15.83
C PHE A 81 13.59 34.98 -14.60
N VAL A 82 13.89 33.77 -14.13
CA VAL A 82 14.84 33.53 -13.04
C VAL A 82 16.22 34.08 -13.37
N GLU A 83 16.77 33.78 -14.54
CA GLU A 83 18.09 34.27 -14.97
C GLU A 83 18.14 35.81 -15.00
N THR A 84 17.05 36.45 -15.44
CA THR A 84 16.94 37.91 -15.47
C THR A 84 16.86 38.51 -14.06
N ARG A 85 16.15 37.86 -13.14
CA ARG A 85 15.87 38.38 -11.79
C ARG A 85 17.01 38.10 -10.79
N VAL A 86 17.61 36.92 -10.86
CA VAL A 86 18.66 36.46 -9.94
C VAL A 86 20.06 36.75 -10.49
N GLY A 87 20.20 36.77 -11.82
CA GLY A 87 21.47 36.93 -12.52
C GLY A 87 21.99 35.61 -13.09
N ALA A 88 22.50 35.64 -14.33
CA ALA A 88 22.94 34.45 -15.05
C ALA A 88 24.13 33.74 -14.38
N GLU A 89 25.12 34.48 -13.87
CA GLU A 89 26.28 33.90 -13.19
C GLU A 89 25.89 33.19 -11.87
N PRO A 90 25.14 33.82 -10.93
CA PRO A 90 24.67 33.13 -9.72
C PRO A 90 23.83 31.87 -10.01
N VAL A 91 22.99 31.90 -11.05
CA VAL A 91 22.22 30.73 -11.49
C VAL A 91 23.16 29.62 -11.98
N GLU A 92 24.17 29.94 -12.78
CA GLU A 92 25.13 28.95 -13.27
C GLU A 92 25.97 28.36 -12.13
N THR A 93 26.44 29.17 -11.18
CA THR A 93 27.13 28.67 -9.97
C THR A 93 26.25 27.70 -9.19
N THR A 94 24.96 28.01 -9.04
CA THR A 94 23.99 27.14 -8.37
C THR A 94 23.82 25.81 -9.12
N ARG A 95 23.70 25.86 -10.46
CA ARG A 95 23.59 24.65 -11.30
C ARG A 95 24.84 23.77 -11.22
N THR A 96 26.03 24.37 -11.25
CA THR A 96 27.30 23.63 -11.10
C THR A 96 27.39 22.97 -9.73
N ARG A 97 27.03 23.71 -8.66
CA ARG A 97 26.97 23.15 -7.31
C ARG A 97 25.97 22.00 -7.23
N PHE A 98 24.78 22.16 -7.81
CA PHE A 98 23.76 21.14 -7.88
C PHE A 98 24.25 19.85 -8.54
N VAL A 99 24.90 19.94 -9.71
CA VAL A 99 25.48 18.77 -10.39
C VAL A 99 26.61 18.13 -9.59
N SER A 100 27.33 18.87 -8.74
CA SER A 100 28.31 18.30 -7.83
C SER A 100 27.67 17.53 -6.68
N GLU A 101 26.58 18.06 -6.10
CA GLU A 101 25.91 17.49 -4.92
C GLU A 101 24.88 16.41 -5.28
N PHE A 102 24.27 16.47 -6.46
CA PHE A 102 23.32 15.50 -7.01
C PHE A 102 23.81 14.97 -8.37
N PRO A 103 24.93 14.24 -8.39
CA PRO A 103 25.67 13.99 -9.62
C PRO A 103 24.98 12.99 -10.55
N PRO A 104 24.93 13.29 -11.86
CA PRO A 104 24.79 12.28 -12.90
C PRO A 104 25.90 11.23 -12.79
N ASP A 105 25.65 10.05 -13.35
CA ASP A 105 26.52 8.89 -13.11
C ASP A 105 27.99 9.13 -13.56
N LEU A 106 28.20 9.78 -14.71
CA LEU A 106 29.55 10.14 -15.19
C LEU A 106 30.29 11.12 -14.25
N VAL A 107 29.56 12.06 -13.64
CA VAL A 107 30.14 13.02 -12.70
C VAL A 107 30.44 12.34 -11.37
N TYR A 108 29.54 11.46 -10.92
CA TYR A 108 29.74 10.67 -9.70
C TYR A 108 30.98 9.78 -9.78
N ARG A 109 31.18 9.11 -10.93
CA ARG A 109 32.35 8.25 -11.20
C ARG A 109 33.66 9.02 -11.42
N GLY A 110 33.61 10.36 -11.47
CA GLY A 110 34.79 11.20 -11.73
C GLY A 110 35.28 11.17 -13.17
N GLU A 111 34.47 10.64 -14.10
CA GLU A 111 34.78 10.57 -15.53
C GLU A 111 34.52 11.89 -16.26
N MET A 112 33.77 12.80 -15.62
CA MET A 112 33.41 14.11 -16.17
C MET A 112 33.30 15.15 -15.05
N LYS A 113 33.77 16.38 -15.30
CA LYS A 113 33.58 17.48 -14.34
C LYS A 113 32.15 18.04 -14.42
N PRO A 114 31.58 18.59 -13.33
CA PRO A 114 30.24 19.20 -13.35
C PRO A 114 30.04 20.24 -14.46
N GLU A 115 31.03 21.10 -14.70
CA GLU A 115 30.98 22.16 -15.71
C GLU A 115 30.96 21.57 -17.14
N GLU A 116 31.78 20.54 -17.39
CA GLU A 116 31.77 19.82 -18.67
C GLU A 116 30.43 19.12 -18.92
N TYR A 117 29.84 18.53 -17.87
CA TYR A 117 28.53 17.91 -17.97
C TYR A 117 27.46 18.93 -18.36
N LEU A 118 27.43 20.10 -17.71
CA LEU A 118 26.48 21.16 -18.01
C LEU A 118 26.63 21.67 -19.45
N VAL A 119 27.86 21.87 -19.93
CA VAL A 119 28.12 22.26 -21.33
C VAL A 119 27.62 21.18 -22.30
N LYS A 120 27.87 19.90 -22.02
CA LYS A 120 27.41 18.79 -22.84
C LYS A 120 25.89 18.67 -22.85
N LEU A 121 25.24 18.87 -21.70
CA LEU A 121 23.79 18.86 -21.56
C LEU A 121 23.13 19.99 -22.37
N LEU A 122 23.73 21.18 -22.35
CA LEU A 122 23.29 22.31 -23.18
C LEU A 122 23.48 22.04 -24.67
N ALA A 123 24.57 21.39 -25.06
CA ALA A 123 24.81 21.02 -26.45
C ALA A 123 23.83 19.94 -26.96
N SER A 124 23.41 19.01 -26.11
CA SER A 124 22.50 17.92 -26.51
C SER A 124 21.02 18.31 -26.49
N LEU A 125 20.62 19.23 -25.60
CA LEU A 125 19.21 19.58 -25.37
C LEU A 125 18.89 21.06 -25.64
N GLU A 126 19.86 21.83 -26.15
CA GLU A 126 19.77 23.28 -26.34
C GLU A 126 19.25 24.00 -25.08
N LYS A 127 18.24 24.86 -25.21
CA LYS A 127 17.61 25.60 -24.10
C LYS A 127 16.99 24.67 -23.04
N ASN A 128 16.61 23.44 -23.43
CA ASN A 128 16.00 22.49 -22.50
C ASN A 128 17.01 21.91 -21.49
N GLY A 129 18.32 21.98 -21.77
CA GLY A 129 19.34 21.56 -20.81
C GLY A 129 19.37 22.43 -19.54
N ARG A 130 19.03 23.73 -19.66
CA ARG A 130 18.89 24.63 -18.49
C ARG A 130 17.65 24.29 -17.69
N VAL A 131 16.54 24.12 -18.40
CA VAL A 131 15.25 23.74 -17.83
C VAL A 131 15.37 22.50 -16.97
N MET A 132 16.00 21.45 -17.48
CA MET A 132 16.13 20.17 -16.77
C MET A 132 16.78 20.35 -15.39
N THR A 133 17.91 21.07 -15.29
CA THR A 133 18.59 21.28 -13.99
C THR A 133 17.79 22.15 -13.02
N VAL A 134 17.08 23.16 -13.52
CA VAL A 134 16.26 24.06 -12.68
C VAL A 134 15.01 23.35 -12.18
N GLU A 135 14.41 22.51 -13.01
CA GLU A 135 13.28 21.67 -12.64
C GLU A 135 13.66 20.66 -11.54
N GLU A 136 14.84 20.02 -11.64
CA GLU A 136 15.30 19.11 -10.59
C GLU A 136 15.56 19.81 -9.25
N LEU A 137 16.11 21.03 -9.26
CA LEU A 137 16.25 21.87 -8.06
C LEU A 137 14.90 22.12 -7.38
N MET A 138 13.83 22.31 -8.16
CA MET A 138 12.48 22.48 -7.64
C MET A 138 11.98 21.22 -6.92
N TYR A 139 12.22 20.01 -7.47
CA TYR A 139 11.84 18.78 -6.77
C TYR A 139 12.63 18.55 -5.49
N VAL A 140 13.94 18.84 -5.51
CA VAL A 140 14.78 18.78 -4.29
C VAL A 140 14.23 19.72 -3.22
N TYR A 141 13.87 20.96 -3.58
CA TYR A 141 13.24 21.90 -2.65
C TYR A 141 11.94 21.35 -2.07
N LEU A 142 11.06 20.80 -2.91
CA LEU A 142 9.77 20.26 -2.47
C LEU A 142 9.92 19.05 -1.53
N HIS A 143 10.92 18.19 -1.76
CA HIS A 143 11.22 17.09 -0.85
C HIS A 143 11.73 17.59 0.52
N ASN A 144 12.62 18.58 0.54
CA ASN A 144 13.12 19.16 1.79
C ASN A 144 12.05 19.92 2.57
N ALA A 145 11.07 20.52 1.88
CA ALA A 145 9.93 21.18 2.48
C ALA A 145 8.84 20.22 3.01
N ASN A 146 8.93 18.92 2.71
CA ASN A 146 7.93 17.92 3.08
C ASN A 146 8.28 17.24 4.42
N PRO A 147 7.51 17.46 5.52
CA PRO A 147 7.87 16.92 6.82
C PRO A 147 7.86 15.38 6.87
N ALA A 148 7.08 14.71 6.02
CA ALA A 148 7.03 13.25 5.94
C ALA A 148 8.31 12.64 5.34
N VAL A 149 9.12 13.44 4.65
CA VAL A 149 10.42 13.04 4.08
C VAL A 149 11.55 13.15 5.09
N HIS A 150 11.35 13.80 6.25
CA HIS A 150 12.41 14.05 7.23
C HIS A 150 13.22 12.80 7.65
N PRO A 151 12.63 11.59 7.84
CA PRO A 151 13.40 10.36 8.11
C PRO A 151 14.37 9.96 6.99
N LEU A 152 14.16 10.46 5.78
CA LEU A 152 14.91 10.20 4.55
C LEU A 152 15.68 11.45 4.06
N LEU A 153 15.80 12.48 4.90
CA LEU A 153 16.34 13.79 4.49
C LEU A 153 17.74 13.68 3.89
N ASP A 154 18.60 12.82 4.43
CA ASP A 154 19.95 12.58 3.93
C ASP A 154 20.02 12.11 2.46
N LEU A 155 18.96 11.49 1.93
CA LEU A 155 18.87 11.17 0.50
C LEU A 155 18.71 12.41 -0.36
N VAL A 156 18.07 13.47 0.14
CA VAL A 156 17.66 14.64 -0.64
C VAL A 156 18.16 15.97 -0.09
N ASP A 157 19.01 15.94 0.93
CA ASP A 157 19.48 17.09 1.69
C ASP A 157 20.03 18.20 0.79
N ASP A 158 19.40 19.38 0.90
CA ASP A 158 19.73 20.56 0.10
C ASP A 158 20.61 21.58 0.82
N GLU A 159 20.96 21.35 2.09
CA GLU A 159 21.88 22.21 2.86
C GLU A 159 23.20 22.48 2.11
N PRO A 160 23.84 21.49 1.44
CA PRO A 160 25.07 21.72 0.69
C PRO A 160 24.96 22.68 -0.50
N LEU A 161 23.74 23.06 -0.91
CA LEU A 161 23.51 24.07 -1.94
C LEU A 161 23.68 25.49 -1.39
N GLU A 162 23.69 25.70 -0.08
CA GLU A 162 24.07 26.99 0.51
C GLU A 162 25.59 27.20 0.45
N PRO A 163 26.08 28.44 0.23
CA PRO A 163 25.35 29.70 0.13
C PRO A 163 25.08 30.14 -1.33
N THR A 164 24.80 29.20 -2.26
CA THR A 164 24.50 29.58 -3.66
C THR A 164 23.18 30.35 -3.78
N ALA A 165 22.83 30.78 -4.99
CA ALA A 165 21.56 31.47 -5.24
C ALA A 165 20.33 30.53 -5.22
N TYR A 166 20.47 29.29 -4.75
CA TYR A 166 19.42 28.26 -4.72
C TYR A 166 18.08 28.75 -4.16
N LYS A 167 18.04 29.28 -2.93
CA LYS A 167 16.80 29.79 -2.34
C LYS A 167 16.22 30.98 -3.11
N ASN A 168 17.07 31.86 -3.63
CA ASN A 168 16.63 33.01 -4.44
C ASN A 168 16.03 32.55 -5.78
N LEU A 169 16.60 31.49 -6.38
CA LEU A 169 16.09 30.86 -7.60
C LEU A 169 14.71 30.25 -7.35
N ILE A 170 14.54 29.48 -6.28
CA ILE A 170 13.24 28.89 -5.92
C ILE A 170 12.20 29.98 -5.65
N ALA A 171 12.56 31.03 -4.90
CA ALA A 171 11.66 32.17 -4.64
C ALA A 171 11.27 32.91 -5.93
N ALA A 172 12.19 33.01 -6.91
CA ALA A 172 11.90 33.62 -8.21
C ALA A 172 10.97 32.74 -9.06
N LEU A 173 11.12 31.42 -9.02
CA LEU A 173 10.19 30.48 -9.67
C LEU A 173 8.79 30.56 -9.05
N ASP A 174 8.70 30.53 -7.72
CA ASP A 174 7.43 30.64 -6.99
C ASP A 174 6.71 31.94 -7.37
N ALA A 175 7.42 33.07 -7.35
CA ALA A 175 6.87 34.36 -7.75
C ALA A 175 6.40 34.39 -9.23
N PHE A 176 7.13 33.73 -10.14
CA PHE A 176 6.73 33.61 -11.54
C PHE A 176 5.42 32.84 -11.68
N PHE A 177 5.31 31.65 -11.06
CA PHE A 177 4.12 30.82 -11.17
C PHE A 177 2.92 31.42 -10.44
N ALA A 178 3.14 32.13 -9.32
CA ALA A 178 2.10 32.89 -8.65
C ALA A 178 1.55 34.04 -9.52
N GLN A 179 2.41 34.71 -10.28
CA GLN A 179 1.98 35.73 -11.23
C GLN A 179 1.25 35.11 -12.42
N LEU A 180 1.78 34.01 -12.97
CA LEU A 180 1.17 33.30 -14.09
C LEU A 180 -0.26 32.83 -13.76
N ALA A 181 -0.49 32.32 -12.55
CA ALA A 181 -1.82 31.90 -12.09
C ALA A 181 -2.81 33.08 -12.02
N LYS A 182 -2.37 34.24 -11.50
CA LYS A 182 -3.19 35.47 -11.44
C LYS A 182 -3.57 35.98 -12.83
N ASP A 183 -2.65 35.89 -13.78
CA ASP A 183 -2.87 36.39 -15.15
C ASP A 183 -3.75 35.45 -15.99
N ASN A 184 -3.89 34.18 -15.59
CA ASN A 184 -4.62 33.15 -16.34
C ASN A 184 -5.65 32.40 -15.48
N PRO A 185 -6.71 33.08 -14.98
CA PRO A 185 -7.69 32.49 -14.06
C PRO A 185 -8.61 31.43 -14.69
N GLU A 186 -8.57 31.20 -16.01
CA GLU A 186 -9.42 30.23 -16.71
C GLU A 186 -8.78 28.86 -16.95
N ILE A 187 -7.49 28.69 -16.62
CA ILE A 187 -6.81 27.39 -16.76
C ILE A 187 -7.37 26.43 -15.68
N PRO A 188 -7.82 25.20 -15.98
CA PRO A 188 -8.29 24.27 -14.96
C PRO A 188 -7.22 24.09 -13.87
N GLY A 189 -7.51 24.38 -12.59
CA GLY A 189 -6.51 24.47 -11.49
C GLY A 189 -6.06 25.90 -11.13
N SER A 190 -6.43 26.91 -11.91
CA SER A 190 -5.97 28.32 -11.87
C SER A 190 -6.13 29.12 -10.58
N ARG A 191 -6.78 28.62 -9.53
CA ARG A 191 -6.81 29.38 -8.27
C ARG A 191 -5.48 29.34 -7.55
N ASP A 192 -4.78 28.21 -7.67
CA ASP A 192 -3.55 27.95 -6.94
C ASP A 192 -2.36 28.03 -7.90
N SER A 193 -1.23 28.56 -7.43
CA SER A 193 0.03 28.57 -8.18
C SER A 193 0.60 27.14 -8.32
N LEU A 194 1.50 26.91 -9.28
CA LEU A 194 2.15 25.61 -9.42
C LEU A 194 2.80 25.14 -8.11
N PHE A 195 3.46 26.04 -7.38
CA PHE A 195 4.10 25.69 -6.11
C PHE A 195 3.10 25.40 -5.00
N GLU A 196 1.95 26.06 -4.98
CA GLU A 196 0.85 25.77 -4.05
C GLU A 196 0.28 24.37 -4.35
N MET A 197 0.04 24.05 -5.62
CA MET A 197 -0.36 22.69 -6.02
C MET A 197 0.66 21.65 -5.56
N LEU A 198 1.95 21.84 -5.87
CA LEU A 198 2.99 20.86 -5.56
C LEU A 198 3.22 20.66 -4.05
N ARG A 199 2.95 21.68 -3.23
CA ARG A 199 3.02 21.58 -1.76
C ARG A 199 1.76 20.99 -1.12
N ALA A 200 0.62 21.07 -1.80
CA ALA A 200 -0.68 20.73 -1.24
C ALA A 200 -0.78 19.30 -0.64
N PRO A 201 -0.18 18.23 -1.21
CA PRO A 201 -0.20 16.92 -0.56
C PRO A 201 0.48 16.96 0.81
N ALA A 202 1.69 17.55 0.89
CA ALA A 202 2.45 17.67 2.12
C ALA A 202 1.75 18.59 3.13
N GLU A 203 1.06 19.63 2.70
CA GLU A 203 0.28 20.48 3.61
C GLU A 203 -0.97 19.77 4.15
N ALA A 204 -1.65 18.97 3.32
CA ALA A 204 -2.84 18.21 3.71
C ALA A 204 -2.50 17.01 4.63
N SER A 205 -1.32 16.43 4.49
CA SER A 205 -0.86 15.29 5.29
C SER A 205 0.64 15.40 5.64
N PRO A 206 1.02 16.32 6.54
CA PRO A 206 2.43 16.68 6.78
C PRO A 206 3.31 15.53 7.24
N TYR A 207 2.75 14.58 7.98
CA TYR A 207 3.50 13.49 8.61
C TYR A 207 3.06 12.11 8.12
N SER A 208 2.39 12.02 6.96
CA SER A 208 1.89 10.75 6.43
C SER A 208 2.10 10.64 4.93
N LEU A 209 3.05 9.81 4.50
CA LEU A 209 3.25 9.48 3.08
C LEU A 209 2.00 8.82 2.49
N GLU A 210 1.28 7.99 3.27
CA GLU A 210 0.01 7.40 2.85
C GLU A 210 -1.05 8.47 2.59
N GLY A 211 -1.21 9.43 3.53
CA GLY A 211 -2.15 10.54 3.37
C GLY A 211 -1.83 11.42 2.16
N GLN A 212 -0.54 11.64 1.87
CA GLN A 212 -0.10 12.36 0.68
C GLN A 212 -0.44 11.61 -0.61
N LEU A 213 -0.21 10.29 -0.65
CA LEU A 213 -0.59 9.45 -1.78
C LEU A 213 -2.12 9.41 -1.98
N GLN A 214 -2.90 9.37 -0.90
CA GLN A 214 -4.36 9.45 -0.97
C GLN A 214 -4.82 10.80 -1.53
N TYR A 215 -4.23 11.90 -1.06
CA TYR A 215 -4.50 13.24 -1.60
C TYR A 215 -4.23 13.29 -3.12
N ILE A 216 -3.09 12.74 -3.55
CA ILE A 216 -2.70 12.68 -4.96
C ILE A 216 -3.76 11.92 -5.79
N LEU A 217 -4.26 10.78 -5.30
CA LEU A 217 -5.34 10.06 -6.00
C LEU A 217 -6.63 10.87 -6.07
N ASP A 218 -7.04 11.46 -4.95
CA ASP A 218 -8.31 12.19 -4.84
C ASP A 218 -8.32 13.47 -5.68
N LYS A 219 -7.18 14.17 -5.75
CA LYS A 219 -7.08 15.48 -6.40
C LYS A 219 -6.47 15.43 -7.78
N TRP A 220 -5.53 14.52 -8.04
CA TRP A 220 -4.80 14.45 -9.30
C TRP A 220 -5.06 13.16 -10.08
N GLY A 221 -5.89 12.24 -9.57
CA GLY A 221 -6.16 10.96 -10.24
C GLY A 221 -6.60 11.10 -11.70
N TYR A 222 -7.26 12.19 -12.08
CA TYR A 222 -7.65 12.48 -13.46
C TYR A 222 -6.47 12.82 -14.40
N LEU A 223 -5.31 13.19 -13.86
CA LEU A 223 -4.06 13.47 -14.58
C LEU A 223 -3.18 12.22 -14.72
N LEU A 224 -3.43 11.19 -13.92
CA LEU A 224 -2.59 10.00 -13.81
C LEU A 224 -3.13 8.87 -14.70
N ASP A 225 -2.24 8.10 -15.32
CA ASP A 225 -2.66 6.90 -16.05
C ASP A 225 -3.05 5.75 -15.09
N GLU A 226 -3.86 4.81 -15.57
CA GLU A 226 -4.37 3.69 -14.78
C GLU A 226 -3.27 2.82 -14.16
N LYS A 227 -2.13 2.64 -14.86
CA LYS A 227 -1.02 1.85 -14.34
C LYS A 227 -0.35 2.55 -13.17
N PHE A 228 -0.20 3.87 -13.25
CA PHE A 228 0.37 4.67 -12.18
C PHE A 228 -0.57 4.76 -10.97
N VAL A 229 -1.88 4.95 -11.18
CA VAL A 229 -2.89 4.85 -10.10
C VAL A 229 -2.79 3.51 -9.38
N ALA A 230 -2.69 2.40 -10.13
CA ALA A 230 -2.52 1.06 -9.53
C ALA A 230 -1.19 0.87 -8.80
N ARG A 231 -0.14 1.63 -9.15
CA ARG A 231 1.13 1.65 -8.38
C ARG A 231 0.98 2.43 -7.08
N ILE A 232 0.26 3.55 -7.08
CA ILE A 232 -0.02 4.33 -5.87
C ILE A 232 -0.85 3.52 -4.88
N VAL A 233 -1.94 2.89 -5.32
CA VAL A 233 -2.78 2.03 -4.46
C VAL A 233 -1.95 0.92 -3.81
N ARG A 234 -1.11 0.22 -4.60
CA ARG A 234 -0.19 -0.79 -4.06
C ARG A 234 0.84 -0.20 -3.10
N GLY A 235 1.35 0.99 -3.38
CA GLY A 235 2.26 1.72 -2.49
C GLY A 235 1.63 2.00 -1.12
N MET A 236 0.36 2.42 -1.08
CA MET A 236 -0.40 2.60 0.16
C MET A 236 -0.61 1.27 0.90
N ASP A 237 -0.90 0.18 0.20
CA ASP A 237 -1.05 -1.14 0.83
C ASP A 237 0.28 -1.61 1.46
N PHE A 238 1.42 -1.34 0.83
CA PHE A 238 2.73 -1.63 1.44
C PHE A 238 2.99 -0.81 2.70
N LEU A 239 2.65 0.48 2.71
CA LEU A 239 2.77 1.31 3.92
C LEU A 239 1.93 0.75 5.07
N ARG A 240 0.68 0.37 4.80
CA ARG A 240 -0.23 -0.25 5.80
C ARG A 240 0.32 -1.57 6.33
N GLU A 241 0.83 -2.42 5.43
CA GLU A 241 1.41 -3.71 5.81
C GLU A 241 2.65 -3.52 6.70
N GLU A 242 3.49 -2.54 6.41
CA GLU A 242 4.73 -2.31 7.15
C GLU A 242 4.48 -1.78 8.56
N VAL A 243 3.44 -0.95 8.76
CA VAL A 243 2.97 -0.55 10.10
C VAL A 243 2.55 -1.78 10.92
N ILE A 244 1.81 -2.73 10.32
CA ILE A 244 1.41 -3.96 11.02
C ILE A 244 2.64 -4.79 11.40
N ARG A 245 3.63 -4.91 10.50
CA ARG A 245 4.86 -5.67 10.75
C ARG A 245 5.76 -5.05 11.82
N GLN A 246 5.80 -3.73 11.96
CA GLN A 246 6.57 -3.04 13.01
C GLN A 246 6.02 -3.26 14.43
N HIS A 247 4.74 -3.61 14.57
CA HIS A 247 4.09 -3.88 15.87
C HIS A 247 4.06 -5.38 16.24
N GLY A 248 4.65 -6.25 15.41
CA GLY A 248 4.90 -7.64 15.79
C GLY A 248 6.05 -7.74 16.82
N PRO A 249 6.11 -8.80 17.64
CA PRO A 249 7.25 -9.01 18.54
C PRO A 249 8.55 -8.97 17.74
N GLY A 250 9.42 -8.02 18.10
CA GLY A 250 10.67 -7.73 17.42
C GLY A 250 11.60 -8.94 17.32
N ASP A 251 12.50 -8.89 16.34
CA ASP A 251 13.61 -9.84 16.12
C ASP A 251 13.24 -11.30 15.84
N PHE A 252 11.98 -11.62 15.49
CA PHE A 252 11.72 -12.89 14.83
C PHE A 252 12.27 -12.81 13.40
N LYS A 253 13.51 -13.29 13.21
CA LYS A 253 13.99 -13.77 11.91
C LYS A 253 13.55 -15.23 11.82
N PRO A 254 12.35 -15.54 11.34
CA PRO A 254 12.01 -16.92 11.17
C PRO A 254 12.94 -17.48 10.10
N ASP A 255 13.79 -18.43 10.48
CA ASP A 255 14.31 -19.38 9.53
C ASP A 255 13.12 -20.25 9.12
N VAL A 256 12.28 -19.71 8.22
CA VAL A 256 11.25 -20.51 7.54
C VAL A 256 11.98 -21.12 6.36
N PRO A 257 12.49 -22.36 6.47
CA PRO A 257 12.93 -23.06 5.28
C PRO A 257 11.76 -23.05 4.30
N LEU A 258 12.00 -22.51 3.10
CA LEU A 258 11.04 -22.58 2.01
C LEU A 258 10.72 -24.06 1.81
N GLN A 259 9.50 -24.47 2.18
CA GLN A 259 9.07 -25.85 1.96
C GLN A 259 9.08 -26.10 0.45
N ASN A 260 10.00 -26.97 0.01
CA ASN A 260 10.10 -27.38 -1.38
C ASN A 260 9.37 -28.71 -1.54
N PHE A 261 8.23 -28.69 -2.22
CA PHE A 261 7.42 -29.88 -2.50
C PHE A 261 7.87 -30.63 -3.77
N GLY A 262 9.04 -30.30 -4.34
CA GLY A 262 9.55 -30.87 -5.60
C GLY A 262 10.37 -32.16 -5.46
N GLY A 263 10.43 -32.78 -4.28
CA GLY A 263 11.20 -34.00 -4.03
C GLY A 263 10.42 -35.29 -4.35
N SER A 264 11.13 -36.38 -4.68
CA SER A 264 10.55 -37.73 -4.90
C SER A 264 9.71 -38.26 -3.73
N GLU A 265 9.88 -37.69 -2.53
CA GLU A 265 9.10 -37.99 -1.33
C GLU A 265 7.66 -37.43 -1.36
N TYR A 266 7.38 -36.41 -2.19
CA TYR A 266 6.04 -35.86 -2.41
C TYR A 266 5.38 -36.38 -3.69
N HIS A 267 6.06 -37.24 -4.45
CA HIS A 267 5.48 -38.00 -5.55
C HIS A 267 4.65 -39.17 -4.99
N GLU A 268 3.65 -38.87 -4.17
CA GLU A 268 2.63 -39.87 -3.83
C GLU A 268 1.76 -40.14 -5.05
N TYR A 269 1.53 -41.41 -5.35
CA TYR A 269 0.61 -41.82 -6.40
C TYR A 269 -0.81 -41.44 -5.99
N GLU A 270 -1.41 -40.49 -6.69
CA GLU A 270 -2.75 -39.97 -6.42
C GLU A 270 -3.80 -41.11 -6.50
N ARG A 271 -4.27 -41.58 -5.34
CA ARG A 271 -5.38 -42.55 -5.25
C ARG A 271 -6.71 -41.85 -5.05
N TYR A 272 -7.08 -40.97 -5.98
CA TYR A 272 -8.40 -40.35 -5.95
C TYR A 272 -9.47 -41.45 -5.97
N SER A 273 -10.37 -41.43 -5.00
CA SER A 273 -11.59 -42.23 -5.08
C SER A 273 -12.43 -41.72 -6.25
N PRO A 274 -13.13 -42.59 -7.00
CA PRO A 274 -14.11 -42.14 -7.97
C PRO A 274 -15.14 -41.22 -7.30
N ASP A 275 -15.50 -40.13 -7.97
CA ASP A 275 -16.56 -39.25 -7.51
C ASP A 275 -17.86 -40.04 -7.37
N LYS A 276 -18.48 -39.96 -6.19
CA LYS A 276 -19.80 -40.54 -5.97
C LYS A 276 -20.84 -39.65 -6.62
N ASP A 277 -21.97 -40.23 -7.05
CA ASP A 277 -23.07 -39.55 -7.76
C ASP A 277 -23.51 -38.20 -7.19
N TRP A 278 -23.32 -37.96 -5.90
CA TRP A 278 -23.68 -36.69 -5.26
C TRP A 278 -22.66 -35.57 -5.45
N MET A 279 -21.37 -35.88 -5.59
CA MET A 279 -20.28 -34.90 -5.72
C MET A 279 -20.43 -34.03 -6.99
N PRO A 280 -20.66 -34.59 -8.20
CA PRO A 280 -20.83 -33.78 -9.41
C PRO A 280 -22.21 -33.10 -9.52
N ARG A 281 -23.15 -33.41 -8.62
CA ARG A 281 -24.53 -32.88 -8.63
C ARG A 281 -24.80 -31.91 -7.46
N LEU A 282 -23.78 -31.55 -6.70
CA LEU A 282 -23.90 -30.63 -5.57
C LEU A 282 -24.01 -29.19 -6.07
N VAL A 283 -25.11 -28.52 -5.74
CA VAL A 283 -25.25 -27.06 -5.86
C VAL A 283 -25.38 -26.52 -4.44
N LEU A 284 -24.29 -25.94 -3.96
CA LEU A 284 -24.12 -25.54 -2.56
C LEU A 284 -24.47 -24.06 -2.38
N ILE A 285 -25.25 -23.75 -1.34
CA ILE A 285 -25.36 -22.39 -0.81
C ILE A 285 -24.69 -22.31 0.55
N ALA A 286 -23.82 -21.33 0.74
CA ALA A 286 -23.19 -21.03 2.02
C ALA A 286 -23.95 -19.93 2.75
N LYS A 287 -24.20 -20.14 4.04
CA LYS A 287 -24.90 -19.21 4.92
C LYS A 287 -24.15 -19.09 6.23
N ASN A 288 -23.78 -17.87 6.61
CA ASN A 288 -23.44 -17.59 8.00
C ASN A 288 -24.71 -17.74 8.84
N SER A 289 -24.71 -18.67 9.79
CA SER A 289 -25.91 -19.05 10.54
C SER A 289 -26.57 -17.84 11.20
N TYR A 290 -25.83 -17.05 11.97
CA TYR A 290 -26.37 -15.88 12.69
C TYR A 290 -26.93 -14.81 11.76
N VAL A 291 -26.16 -14.46 10.71
CA VAL A 291 -26.61 -13.47 9.73
C VAL A 291 -27.85 -13.97 8.99
N TRP A 292 -27.90 -15.26 8.67
CA TRP A 292 -29.03 -15.83 7.94
C TRP A 292 -30.29 -15.88 8.80
N LEU A 293 -30.19 -16.28 10.07
CA LEU A 293 -31.32 -16.25 11.00
C LEU A 293 -31.88 -14.83 11.18
N GLU A 294 -31.01 -13.82 11.27
CA GLU A 294 -31.43 -12.40 11.29
C GLU A 294 -32.14 -12.00 9.98
N GLN A 295 -31.60 -12.36 8.82
CA GLN A 295 -32.22 -12.10 7.52
C GLN A 295 -33.59 -12.76 7.38
N LEU A 296 -33.70 -14.02 7.82
CA LEU A 296 -34.98 -14.73 7.83
C LEU A 296 -35.96 -14.06 8.79
N SER A 297 -35.50 -13.61 9.95
CA SER A 297 -36.35 -12.92 10.92
C SER A 297 -37.01 -11.69 10.30
N ARG A 298 -36.22 -10.88 9.58
CA ARG A 298 -36.70 -9.71 8.84
C ARG A 298 -37.62 -10.09 7.70
N LYS A 299 -37.26 -11.11 6.92
CA LYS A 299 -38.05 -11.58 5.76
C LYS A 299 -39.44 -12.09 6.16
N TYR A 300 -39.53 -12.87 7.23
CA TYR A 300 -40.76 -13.52 7.67
C TYR A 300 -41.50 -12.74 8.77
N GLY A 301 -40.99 -11.58 9.19
CA GLY A 301 -41.63 -10.71 10.18
C GLY A 301 -41.79 -11.33 11.56
N ARG A 302 -40.98 -12.33 11.91
CA ARG A 302 -40.98 -13.00 13.22
C ARG A 302 -39.56 -13.30 13.65
N TRP A 303 -39.31 -13.33 14.96
CA TRP A 303 -37.99 -13.67 15.47
C TRP A 303 -37.66 -15.16 15.24
N ILE A 304 -36.56 -15.43 14.55
CA ILE A 304 -36.02 -16.76 14.26
C ILE A 304 -34.64 -16.81 14.91
N LYS A 305 -34.56 -17.46 16.06
CA LYS A 305 -33.37 -17.51 16.91
C LYS A 305 -32.54 -18.77 16.71
N THR A 306 -33.18 -19.91 16.48
CA THR A 306 -32.55 -21.23 16.46
C THR A 306 -32.77 -21.95 15.13
N LEU A 307 -31.95 -22.96 14.83
CA LEU A 307 -31.94 -23.65 13.53
C LEU A 307 -33.27 -24.36 13.23
N ASP A 308 -33.95 -24.90 14.25
CA ASP A 308 -35.26 -25.54 14.12
C ASP A 308 -36.38 -24.56 13.75
N GLN A 309 -36.18 -23.25 13.97
CA GLN A 309 -37.17 -22.22 13.67
C GLN A 309 -37.14 -21.75 12.20
N ILE A 310 -36.12 -22.15 11.43
CA ILE A 310 -36.04 -21.84 10.00
C ILE A 310 -37.32 -22.34 9.30
N PRO A 311 -38.11 -21.47 8.64
CA PRO A 311 -39.38 -21.85 8.03
C PRO A 311 -39.23 -22.92 6.95
N ASP A 312 -40.21 -23.81 6.87
CA ASP A 312 -40.29 -24.81 5.80
C ASP A 312 -40.34 -24.17 4.41
N ASP A 313 -41.08 -23.06 4.25
CA ASP A 313 -41.15 -22.27 3.01
C ASP A 313 -39.76 -21.81 2.52
N GLU A 314 -38.82 -21.55 3.44
CA GLU A 314 -37.46 -21.18 3.07
C GLU A 314 -36.70 -22.38 2.51
N LEU A 315 -36.86 -23.55 3.11
CA LEU A 315 -36.24 -24.79 2.63
C LEU A 315 -36.84 -25.22 1.29
N ASP A 316 -38.15 -25.04 1.12
CA ASP A 316 -38.85 -25.25 -0.16
C ASP A 316 -38.32 -24.30 -1.24
N LEU A 317 -38.11 -23.02 -0.90
CA LEU A 317 -37.51 -22.05 -1.82
C LEU A 317 -36.09 -22.43 -2.24
N LEU A 318 -35.26 -22.93 -1.32
CA LEU A 318 -33.91 -23.41 -1.65
C LEU A 318 -33.96 -24.59 -2.63
N ARG A 319 -34.84 -25.56 -2.37
CA ARG A 319 -35.09 -26.69 -3.29
C ARG A 319 -35.54 -26.21 -4.66
N ASP A 320 -36.52 -25.32 -4.72
CA ASP A 320 -37.12 -24.84 -5.98
C ASP A 320 -36.13 -24.03 -6.82
N ARG A 321 -35.12 -23.44 -6.18
CA ARG A 321 -33.97 -22.80 -6.84
C ARG A 321 -32.86 -23.76 -7.25
N GLY A 322 -33.02 -25.06 -6.99
CA GLY A 322 -32.10 -26.11 -7.39
C GLY A 322 -30.92 -26.33 -6.44
N PHE A 323 -30.93 -25.76 -5.24
CA PHE A 323 -29.88 -26.04 -4.25
C PHE A 323 -30.05 -27.45 -3.69
N THR A 324 -28.95 -28.21 -3.67
CA THR A 324 -28.90 -29.59 -3.13
C THR A 324 -27.98 -29.70 -1.91
N GLY A 325 -27.30 -28.61 -1.54
CA GLY A 325 -26.51 -28.50 -0.33
C GLY A 325 -26.71 -27.15 0.37
N LEU A 326 -26.72 -27.18 1.70
CA LEU A 326 -26.72 -26.01 2.57
C LEU A 326 -25.52 -26.10 3.51
N TRP A 327 -24.55 -25.22 3.32
CA TRP A 327 -23.40 -25.08 4.19
C TRP A 327 -23.66 -23.97 5.22
N LEU A 328 -23.62 -24.34 6.49
CA LEU A 328 -23.80 -23.45 7.62
C LEU A 328 -22.45 -23.09 8.24
N ILE A 329 -22.09 -21.80 8.15
CA ILE A 329 -20.88 -21.23 8.72
C ILE A 329 -21.18 -20.72 10.13
N GLY A 330 -20.34 -21.09 11.09
CA GLY A 330 -20.49 -20.71 12.50
C GLY A 330 -21.55 -21.54 13.23
N LEU A 331 -21.57 -22.86 13.00
CA LEU A 331 -22.41 -23.80 13.77
C LEU A 331 -21.84 -24.15 15.14
N TRP A 332 -20.51 -24.16 15.24
CA TRP A 332 -19.81 -24.59 16.44
C TRP A 332 -19.88 -23.55 17.56
N GLU A 333 -19.74 -23.99 18.80
CA GLU A 333 -19.63 -23.14 19.97
C GLU A 333 -18.36 -22.28 19.90
N ARG A 334 -18.47 -20.99 20.24
CA ARG A 334 -17.44 -19.99 19.93
C ARG A 334 -16.85 -19.37 21.19
N SER A 335 -15.59 -18.98 21.07
CA SER A 335 -14.82 -18.27 22.07
C SER A 335 -15.47 -16.96 22.52
N HIS A 336 -15.73 -16.85 23.82
CA HIS A 336 -16.17 -15.59 24.44
C HIS A 336 -15.04 -14.54 24.43
N ALA A 337 -13.78 -14.96 24.56
CA ALA A 337 -12.63 -14.09 24.45
C ALA A 337 -12.56 -13.40 23.06
N SER A 338 -12.84 -14.14 21.98
CA SER A 338 -12.91 -13.58 20.61
C SER A 338 -13.91 -12.43 20.51
N GLN A 339 -15.12 -12.63 21.04
CA GLN A 339 -16.15 -11.59 21.07
C GLN A 339 -15.67 -10.36 21.85
N ARG A 340 -15.13 -10.58 23.06
CA ARG A 340 -14.68 -9.51 23.96
C ARG A 340 -13.55 -8.68 23.35
N ILE A 341 -12.63 -9.32 22.61
CA ILE A 341 -11.54 -8.63 21.93
C ILE A 341 -12.11 -7.69 20.86
N LYS A 342 -13.02 -8.17 20.00
CA LYS A 342 -13.64 -7.32 18.96
C LYS A 342 -14.37 -6.12 19.55
N GLN A 343 -15.12 -6.33 20.63
CA GLN A 343 -15.84 -5.26 21.34
C GLN A 343 -14.91 -4.23 21.97
N ARG A 344 -13.74 -4.65 22.49
CA ARG A 344 -12.72 -3.74 23.01
C ARG A 344 -12.02 -2.94 21.91
N MET A 345 -11.96 -3.47 20.69
CA MET A 345 -11.38 -2.80 19.52
C MET A 345 -12.37 -1.86 18.81
N GLY A 346 -13.56 -1.62 19.38
CA GLY A 346 -14.51 -0.62 18.92
C GLY A 346 -15.77 -1.16 18.22
N ASP A 347 -15.88 -2.47 18.02
CA ASP A 347 -17.07 -3.10 17.43
C ASP A 347 -17.98 -3.68 18.52
N HIS A 348 -18.79 -2.82 19.14
CA HIS A 348 -19.61 -3.17 20.31
C HIS A 348 -20.69 -4.23 20.02
N ASP A 349 -21.18 -4.29 18.78
CA ASP A 349 -22.21 -5.25 18.35
C ASP A 349 -21.59 -6.56 17.79
N ALA A 350 -20.26 -6.67 17.77
CA ALA A 350 -19.58 -7.85 17.28
C ALA A 350 -19.97 -9.12 18.05
N VAL A 351 -20.22 -10.19 17.30
CA VAL A 351 -20.21 -11.56 17.79
C VAL A 351 -18.82 -12.19 17.61
N ALA A 352 -18.57 -13.26 18.35
CA ALA A 352 -17.36 -14.08 18.20
C ALA A 352 -17.15 -14.51 16.73
N SER A 353 -15.89 -14.59 16.31
CA SER A 353 -15.56 -15.13 14.98
C SER A 353 -16.10 -16.54 14.82
N ALA A 354 -16.66 -16.87 13.65
CA ALA A 354 -17.05 -18.24 13.32
C ALA A 354 -15.87 -19.23 13.34
N TYR A 355 -14.64 -18.71 13.18
CA TYR A 355 -13.38 -19.45 13.22
C TYR A 355 -12.58 -19.13 14.48
N SER A 356 -13.25 -18.96 15.61
CA SER A 356 -12.61 -18.92 16.93
C SER A 356 -13.38 -19.85 17.85
N LEU A 357 -13.09 -21.14 17.70
CA LEU A 357 -13.87 -22.22 18.29
C LEU A 357 -13.57 -22.34 19.79
N ASP A 358 -14.61 -22.49 20.61
CA ASP A 358 -14.45 -22.93 21.99
C ASP A 358 -14.37 -24.47 22.04
N SER A 359 -15.35 -25.13 21.41
CA SER A 359 -15.42 -26.58 21.24
C SER A 359 -16.11 -26.96 19.93
N TYR A 360 -16.09 -28.25 19.58
CA TYR A 360 -16.87 -28.81 18.46
C TYR A 360 -18.29 -29.24 18.89
N ASP A 361 -18.90 -28.50 19.80
CA ASP A 361 -20.33 -28.61 20.10
C ASP A 361 -21.12 -27.66 19.20
N ILE A 362 -22.40 -27.96 18.94
CA ILE A 362 -23.29 -27.01 18.24
C ILE A 362 -23.66 -25.90 19.21
N ALA A 363 -23.51 -24.65 18.76
CA ALA A 363 -23.70 -23.49 19.62
C ALA A 363 -25.08 -23.51 20.30
N ASP A 364 -25.08 -23.31 21.62
CA ASP A 364 -26.31 -23.40 22.41
C ASP A 364 -27.33 -22.32 22.00
N ASP A 365 -26.84 -21.14 21.61
CA ASP A 365 -27.69 -20.05 21.13
C ASP A 365 -28.34 -20.30 19.76
N LEU A 366 -27.86 -21.30 19.01
CA LEU A 366 -28.47 -21.83 17.79
C LEU A 366 -29.47 -22.98 18.06
N GLY A 367 -29.65 -23.37 19.33
CA GLY A 367 -30.52 -24.46 19.78
C GLY A 367 -29.84 -25.82 19.91
N GLY A 368 -28.50 -25.84 19.81
CA GLY A 368 -27.69 -27.05 20.01
C GLY A 368 -27.99 -28.17 19.01
N TRP A 369 -27.56 -29.38 19.38
CA TRP A 369 -27.70 -30.58 18.54
C TRP A 369 -29.14 -30.87 18.13
N SER A 370 -30.10 -30.68 19.03
CA SER A 370 -31.52 -30.96 18.75
C SER A 370 -32.08 -30.08 17.62
N ALA A 371 -31.71 -28.80 17.60
CA ALA A 371 -32.14 -27.88 16.56
C ALA A 371 -31.49 -28.18 15.21
N LEU A 372 -30.20 -28.53 15.22
CA LEU A 372 -29.48 -28.96 14.02
C LEU A 372 -30.09 -30.25 13.43
N GLU A 373 -30.39 -31.25 14.27
CA GLU A 373 -31.01 -32.50 13.81
C GLU A 373 -32.39 -32.29 13.19
N ASN A 374 -33.20 -31.43 13.80
CA ASN A 374 -34.49 -31.03 13.25
C ASN A 374 -34.34 -30.39 11.85
N LEU A 375 -33.46 -29.40 11.72
CA LEU A 375 -33.17 -28.75 10.44
C LEU A 375 -32.65 -29.76 9.41
N ARG A 376 -31.71 -30.62 9.81
CA ARG A 376 -31.12 -31.65 8.96
C ARG A 376 -32.20 -32.57 8.41
N TYR A 377 -33.14 -33.02 9.25
CA TYR A 377 -34.24 -33.87 8.83
C TYR A 377 -35.14 -33.18 7.81
N ARG A 378 -35.59 -31.95 8.09
CA ARG A 378 -36.48 -31.18 7.19
C ARG A 378 -35.82 -30.80 5.87
N ALA A 379 -34.53 -30.48 5.89
CA ALA A 379 -33.73 -30.21 4.69
C ALA A 379 -33.53 -31.49 3.86
N TRP A 380 -33.27 -32.62 4.52
CA TRP A 380 -33.06 -33.91 3.85
C TRP A 380 -34.31 -34.39 3.10
N GLN A 381 -35.49 -34.20 3.68
CA GLN A 381 -36.78 -34.49 3.01
C GLN A 381 -36.95 -33.71 1.68
N ARG A 382 -36.25 -32.59 1.53
CA ARG A 382 -36.26 -31.73 0.34
C ARG A 382 -35.05 -31.97 -0.58
N GLY A 383 -34.25 -32.99 -0.30
CA GLY A 383 -33.05 -33.32 -1.08
C GLY A 383 -31.85 -32.40 -0.79
N ILE A 384 -31.91 -31.59 0.26
CA ILE A 384 -30.84 -30.66 0.65
C ILE A 384 -29.97 -31.31 1.73
N ARG A 385 -28.68 -31.50 1.45
CA ARG A 385 -27.71 -32.01 2.43
C ARG A 385 -27.09 -30.87 3.23
N LEU A 386 -26.98 -31.04 4.55
CA LEU A 386 -26.24 -30.08 5.37
C LEU A 386 -24.74 -30.33 5.28
N SER A 387 -23.98 -29.25 5.32
CA SER A 387 -22.52 -29.23 5.44
C SER A 387 -22.12 -28.19 6.50
N ALA A 388 -20.99 -28.43 7.15
CA ALA A 388 -20.42 -27.58 8.17
C ALA A 388 -18.92 -27.43 7.92
N ASP A 389 -18.35 -26.31 8.35
CA ASP A 389 -16.91 -26.13 8.43
C ASP A 389 -16.29 -27.17 9.37
N MET A 390 -15.13 -27.73 9.04
CA MET A 390 -14.28 -28.44 10.01
C MET A 390 -12.89 -27.81 9.91
N VAL A 391 -12.48 -27.09 10.95
CA VAL A 391 -11.28 -26.25 10.93
C VAL A 391 -10.40 -26.58 12.14
N PRO A 392 -9.50 -27.57 12.00
CA PRO A 392 -8.77 -28.16 13.14
C PRO A 392 -7.67 -27.26 13.72
N ASN A 393 -7.45 -26.07 13.15
CA ASN A 393 -6.35 -25.16 13.50
C ASN A 393 -6.80 -23.78 14.02
N HIS A 394 -8.10 -23.55 14.25
CA HIS A 394 -8.65 -22.23 14.62
C HIS A 394 -9.38 -22.25 15.98
N MET A 395 -8.62 -22.51 17.05
CA MET A 395 -9.14 -22.52 18.43
C MET A 395 -9.08 -21.12 19.05
N GLY A 396 -10.11 -20.76 19.81
CA GLY A 396 -10.07 -19.57 20.66
C GLY A 396 -9.01 -19.69 21.74
N ILE A 397 -8.51 -18.55 22.22
CA ILE A 397 -7.50 -18.51 23.30
C ILE A 397 -8.04 -19.11 24.63
N ASP A 398 -9.35 -19.07 24.82
CA ASP A 398 -10.09 -19.64 25.94
C ASP A 398 -10.72 -21.01 25.62
N SER A 399 -10.40 -21.60 24.47
CA SER A 399 -10.96 -22.89 24.03
C SER A 399 -10.65 -24.01 25.02
N LYS A 400 -11.63 -24.91 25.22
CA LYS A 400 -11.43 -26.15 25.96
C LYS A 400 -10.24 -26.96 25.45
N TRP A 401 -9.98 -26.97 24.15
CA TRP A 401 -8.83 -27.69 23.60
C TRP A 401 -7.51 -27.10 24.07
N VAL A 402 -7.39 -25.76 24.10
CA VAL A 402 -6.18 -25.08 24.58
C VAL A 402 -5.96 -25.37 26.07
N MET A 403 -7.04 -25.41 26.86
CA MET A 403 -6.98 -25.59 28.30
C MET A 403 -6.79 -27.05 28.74
N GLU A 404 -7.46 -28.00 28.08
CA GLU A 404 -7.50 -29.43 28.44
C GLU A 404 -6.48 -30.27 27.68
N HIS A 405 -6.08 -29.82 26.47
CA HIS A 405 -5.14 -30.51 25.58
C HIS A 405 -4.03 -29.59 25.07
N PRO A 406 -3.26 -28.93 25.97
CA PRO A 406 -2.18 -28.02 25.55
C PRO A 406 -1.09 -28.72 24.73
N ASP A 407 -0.94 -30.04 24.85
CA ASP A 407 0.00 -30.87 24.08
C ASP A 407 -0.34 -30.96 22.58
N TRP A 408 -1.55 -30.59 22.16
CA TRP A 408 -1.92 -30.52 20.75
C TRP A 408 -1.44 -29.24 20.05
N PHE A 409 -0.90 -28.29 20.81
CA PHE A 409 -0.45 -26.99 20.31
C PHE A 409 1.06 -26.86 20.42
N LEU A 410 1.65 -26.03 19.54
CA LEU A 410 3.06 -25.69 19.63
C LEU A 410 3.28 -24.81 20.87
N SER A 411 4.07 -25.31 21.82
CA SER A 411 4.60 -24.53 22.94
C SER A 411 6.00 -24.00 22.61
N LEU A 412 6.33 -22.79 23.07
CA LEU A 412 7.66 -22.19 22.98
C LEU A 412 8.63 -22.78 24.01
#